data_AF-A0A518LFZ7-F1
#
_entry.id   AF-A0A518LFZ7-F1
#
_cell.length_a   1.000
_cell.length_b   1.000
_cell.length_c   1.000
_cell.angle_alpha   90.00
_cell.angle_beta   90.00
_cell.angle_gamma   90.00
#
_symmetry.space_group_name_H-M   'P 1'
#
loop_
_entity.id
_entity.type
_entity.pdbx_description
1 polymer ?
#
loop_
_entity_poly.entity_id
_entity_poly.type
_entity_poly.pdbx_seq_one_letter_code
_entity_poly.pdbx_strand_id
1 'polypeptide(L)'
;MNRQLQRGGLISAGLTILSMLQAGQALAADECGTRVSREQARDVSALEALGVYRSGPAAEYILNVPVSIHIVHLDNGNGGISQADVDATMAFANSTWIGAGMQFFQAGATIHINNTNFYTGIDSQAEIDALRGTSSVPNTVNVYFTQNLSDGTNSLCGQATFTTSPGNQGIVVANDCTAPEYPSTFTHEMGHFFDLLHTHETVFGLECPNGSNCSTAGDLVCDTAADPTLETDSDEPTYNVDPSTCTYFGTSMRCGQTFNPDPTNLMSYAGSCRSHFTYGQNSRALGTLVNLRSNLVNPPQLNVTWVDFAYGGGSNGSFNQPYNSLAAAVAAVAPGGRIVIKAGSTNQTLTINKALTLDSFRGSATVGQ
;
A
#
# COMPACT_ATOMS: atom_id res chain seq x y z
N MET A 1 2.06 82.55 31.22
CA MET A 1 1.02 82.68 32.26
C MET A 1 -0.21 81.93 31.76
N ASN A 2 -0.79 81.03 32.57
CA ASN A 2 -1.99 80.20 32.37
C ASN A 2 -1.88 79.04 31.36
N ARG A 3 -1.92 77.76 31.78
CA ARG A 3 -3.00 76.92 32.38
C ARG A 3 -3.88 76.25 31.30
N GLN A 4 -3.61 74.95 31.09
CA GLN A 4 -4.51 73.79 31.14
C GLN A 4 -6.00 73.93 30.72
N LEU A 5 -6.48 73.09 29.77
CA LEU A 5 -7.35 71.90 29.98
C LEU A 5 -8.11 71.44 28.69
N GLN A 6 -7.89 70.15 28.36
CA GLN A 6 -8.78 69.07 27.86
C GLN A 6 -10.12 69.30 27.10
N ARG A 7 -10.28 68.41 26.07
CA ARG A 7 -11.39 67.49 25.70
C ARG A 7 -12.25 67.78 24.44
N GLY A 8 -12.51 66.69 23.69
CA GLY A 8 -13.49 66.51 22.61
C GLY A 8 -12.80 66.34 21.25
N GLY A 9 -12.80 65.20 20.54
CA GLY A 9 -13.78 64.13 20.41
C GLY A 9 -14.45 64.25 19.04
N LEU A 10 -13.95 63.54 18.01
CA LEU A 10 -14.71 63.24 16.78
C LEU A 10 -14.17 61.95 16.13
N ILE A 11 -15.12 61.06 15.92
CA ILE A 11 -15.02 59.65 15.55
C ILE A 11 -14.90 59.56 14.03
N SER A 12 -13.89 58.85 13.52
CA SER A 12 -13.85 58.36 12.14
C SER A 12 -14.05 56.85 12.19
N ALA A 13 -15.18 56.37 11.68
CA ALA A 13 -15.52 54.96 11.58
C ALA A 13 -14.66 54.30 10.49
N GLY A 14 -13.57 53.65 10.89
CA GLY A 14 -12.86 52.68 10.08
C GLY A 14 -13.40 51.29 10.39
N LEU A 15 -14.22 50.73 9.51
CA LEU A 15 -14.73 49.37 9.60
C LEU A 15 -13.63 48.40 9.12
N THR A 16 -12.73 48.01 10.02
CA THR A 16 -11.78 46.92 9.76
C THR A 16 -12.51 45.61 9.96
N ILE A 17 -12.90 44.96 8.87
CA ILE A 17 -13.39 43.58 8.89
C ILE A 17 -12.18 42.71 9.22
N LEU A 18 -12.08 42.31 10.49
CA LEU A 18 -11.14 41.30 10.95
C LEU A 18 -11.69 39.94 10.48
N SER A 19 -11.26 39.49 9.30
CA SER A 19 -11.50 38.13 8.84
C SER A 19 -10.75 37.18 9.78
N MET A 20 -11.45 36.65 10.79
CA MET A 20 -10.99 35.50 11.54
C MET A 20 -10.99 34.31 10.60
N LEU A 21 -9.83 34.04 9.98
CA LEU A 21 -9.53 32.73 9.43
C LEU A 21 -9.47 31.79 10.63
N GLN A 22 -10.58 31.12 10.94
CA GLN A 22 -10.54 29.95 11.80
C GLN A 22 -9.84 28.86 10.98
N ALA A 23 -8.53 28.73 11.19
CA ALA A 23 -7.84 27.49 10.89
C ALA A 23 -8.55 26.42 11.73
N GLY A 24 -9.36 25.59 11.07
CA GLY A 24 -9.92 24.40 11.70
C GLY A 24 -8.77 23.59 12.23
N GLN A 25 -8.75 23.34 13.54
CA GLN A 25 -7.88 22.31 14.10
C GLN A 25 -8.41 20.99 13.53
N ALA A 26 -7.69 20.42 12.57
CA ALA A 26 -7.89 19.04 12.19
C ALA A 26 -7.75 18.21 13.48
N LEU A 27 -8.83 17.56 13.89
CA LEU A 27 -8.73 16.45 14.83
C LEU A 27 -7.65 15.52 14.27
N ALA A 28 -6.65 15.15 15.09
CA ALA A 28 -5.58 14.27 14.66
C ALA A 28 -6.21 12.99 14.08
N ALA A 29 -6.17 12.84 12.76
CA ALA A 29 -6.62 11.62 12.11
C ALA A 29 -5.65 10.50 12.49
N ASP A 30 -6.18 9.34 12.84
CA ASP A 30 -5.40 8.11 12.90
C ASP A 30 -4.84 7.85 11.49
N GLU A 31 -3.55 7.54 11.44
CA GLU A 31 -2.79 7.46 10.20
C GLU A 31 -3.31 6.33 9.30
N CYS A 32 -3.78 5.24 9.89
CA CYS A 32 -4.23 4.06 9.18
C CYS A 32 -5.33 3.34 9.97
N GLY A 33 -6.40 2.91 9.30
CA GLY A 33 -7.48 2.12 9.89
C GLY A 33 -7.30 0.61 9.74
N THR A 34 -6.19 0.15 9.16
CA THR A 34 -5.94 -1.27 8.89
C THR A 34 -5.38 -1.96 10.13
N ARG A 35 -6.08 -2.98 10.65
CA ARG A 35 -5.70 -3.71 11.86
C ARG A 35 -5.88 -5.21 11.66
N VAL A 36 -4.97 -6.01 12.21
CA VAL A 36 -5.08 -7.47 12.18
C VAL A 36 -5.95 -7.94 13.36
N SER A 37 -7.05 -8.61 13.06
CA SER A 37 -7.83 -9.30 14.08
C SER A 37 -7.15 -10.58 14.56
N ARG A 38 -7.50 -11.06 15.76
CA ARG A 38 -6.97 -12.34 16.28
C ARG A 38 -7.33 -13.54 15.40
N GLU A 39 -8.43 -13.47 14.65
CA GLU A 39 -8.81 -14.52 13.69
C GLU A 39 -7.86 -14.50 12.50
N GLN A 40 -7.68 -13.33 11.87
CA GLN A 40 -6.72 -13.13 10.78
C GLN A 40 -5.30 -13.49 11.18
N ALA A 41 -4.89 -13.21 12.43
CA ALA A 41 -3.56 -13.59 12.93
C ALA A 41 -3.34 -15.12 12.87
N ARG A 42 -4.38 -15.94 13.08
CA ARG A 42 -4.28 -17.40 12.95
C ARG A 42 -4.06 -17.82 11.51
N ASP A 43 -4.79 -17.20 10.59
CA ASP A 43 -4.65 -17.47 9.15
C ASP A 43 -3.28 -17.03 8.65
N VAL A 44 -2.81 -15.84 9.04
CA VAL A 44 -1.46 -15.36 8.73
C VAL A 44 -0.41 -16.34 9.26
N SER A 45 -0.53 -16.80 10.51
CA SER A 45 0.39 -17.79 11.10
C SER A 45 0.40 -19.12 10.34
N ALA A 46 -0.76 -19.56 9.84
CA ALA A 46 -0.84 -20.76 9.01
C ALA A 46 -0.15 -20.56 7.65
N LEU A 47 -0.34 -19.40 7.02
CA LEU A 47 0.33 -19.05 5.76
C LEU A 47 1.86 -18.95 5.92
N GLU A 48 2.34 -18.43 7.05
CA GLU A 48 3.77 -18.44 7.41
C GLU A 48 4.34 -19.86 7.49
N ALA A 49 3.64 -20.75 8.20
CA ALA A 49 4.06 -22.13 8.38
C ALA A 49 4.12 -22.89 7.05
N LEU A 50 3.26 -22.52 6.09
CA LEU A 50 3.27 -23.04 4.73
C LEU A 50 4.36 -22.40 3.85
N GLY A 51 5.05 -21.36 4.32
CA GLY A 51 6.09 -20.65 3.58
C GLY A 51 5.54 -19.76 2.46
N VAL A 52 4.27 -19.37 2.51
CA VAL A 52 3.58 -18.62 1.44
C VAL A 52 4.23 -17.27 1.16
N TYR A 53 4.72 -16.58 2.20
CA TYR A 53 5.34 -15.26 2.05
C TYR A 53 6.79 -15.31 1.59
N ARG A 54 7.40 -16.50 1.48
CA ARG A 54 8.77 -16.64 0.96
C ARG A 54 8.75 -16.42 -0.54
N SER A 55 9.28 -15.27 -0.97
CA SER A 55 9.67 -15.09 -2.36
C SER A 55 11.06 -15.71 -2.58
N GLY A 56 11.28 -16.31 -3.76
CA GLY A 56 12.61 -16.75 -4.18
C GLY A 56 13.55 -15.56 -4.41
N PRO A 57 14.74 -15.74 -5.01
CA PRO A 57 15.64 -14.63 -5.30
C PRO A 57 14.94 -13.52 -6.12
N ALA A 58 15.40 -12.29 -5.90
CA ALA A 58 14.81 -11.07 -6.47
C ALA A 58 14.54 -11.23 -7.98
N ALA A 59 13.37 -10.78 -8.42
CA ALA A 59 12.97 -10.88 -9.81
C ALA A 59 13.72 -9.85 -10.67
N GLU A 60 14.38 -10.29 -11.75
CA GLU A 60 14.83 -9.38 -12.81
C GLU A 60 13.63 -8.79 -13.59
N TYR A 61 12.54 -9.55 -13.68
CA TYR A 61 11.29 -9.11 -14.29
C TYR A 61 10.37 -8.38 -13.30
N ILE A 62 10.03 -7.13 -13.61
CA ILE A 62 9.09 -6.31 -12.85
C ILE A 62 7.66 -6.75 -13.17
N LEU A 63 6.91 -7.15 -12.13
CA LEU A 63 5.50 -7.45 -12.22
C LEU A 63 4.69 -6.15 -12.29
N ASN A 64 3.94 -6.01 -13.38
CA ASN A 64 3.06 -4.87 -13.60
C ASN A 64 1.67 -5.21 -13.05
N VAL A 65 1.27 -4.52 -11.99
CA VAL A 65 0.05 -4.76 -11.22
C VAL A 65 -1.01 -3.71 -11.61
N PRO A 66 -2.19 -4.13 -12.09
CA PRO A 66 -3.25 -3.22 -12.50
C PRO A 66 -3.97 -2.59 -11.30
N VAL A 67 -4.20 -1.28 -11.35
CA VAL A 67 -4.93 -0.51 -10.33
C VAL A 67 -6.14 0.17 -10.96
N SER A 68 -7.33 -0.05 -10.41
CA SER A 68 -8.55 0.65 -10.82
C SER A 68 -8.81 1.81 -9.85
N ILE A 69 -8.79 3.03 -10.40
CA ILE A 69 -8.96 4.27 -9.65
C ILE A 69 -10.44 4.65 -9.61
N HIS A 70 -10.97 4.81 -8.40
CA HIS A 70 -12.32 5.28 -8.15
C HIS A 70 -12.25 6.64 -7.44
N ILE A 71 -12.81 7.68 -8.04
CA ILE A 71 -12.91 9.00 -7.41
C ILE A 71 -14.36 9.22 -7.00
N VAL A 72 -14.58 9.43 -5.70
CA VAL A 72 -15.89 9.71 -5.15
C VAL A 72 -16.13 11.23 -5.19
N HIS A 73 -17.36 11.62 -5.52
CA HIS A 73 -17.83 13.00 -5.58
C HIS A 73 -19.16 13.15 -4.84
N LEU A 74 -19.57 14.39 -4.62
CA LEU A 74 -20.96 14.70 -4.29
C LEU A 74 -21.91 14.24 -5.41
N ASP A 75 -23.20 14.09 -5.11
CA ASP A 75 -24.21 13.64 -6.10
C ASP A 75 -24.28 14.55 -7.34
N ASN A 76 -23.95 15.84 -7.18
CA ASN A 76 -23.90 16.82 -8.26
C ASN A 76 -22.59 16.78 -9.08
N GLY A 77 -21.67 15.86 -8.77
CA GLY A 77 -20.37 15.70 -9.42
C GLY A 77 -19.27 16.66 -8.96
N ASN A 78 -19.54 17.51 -7.96
CA ASN A 78 -18.53 18.41 -7.40
C ASN A 78 -17.64 17.70 -6.38
N GLY A 79 -16.44 18.26 -6.18
CA GLY A 79 -15.42 17.70 -5.28
C GLY A 79 -14.62 16.58 -5.95
N GLY A 80 -14.01 15.73 -5.14
CA GLY A 80 -13.10 14.68 -5.57
C GLY A 80 -11.65 15.15 -5.65
N ILE A 81 -10.74 14.20 -5.51
CA ILE A 81 -9.31 14.42 -5.74
C ILE A 81 -9.02 14.77 -7.20
N SER A 82 -7.98 15.56 -7.45
CA SER A 82 -7.54 15.86 -8.81
C SER A 82 -6.80 14.69 -9.45
N GLN A 83 -6.85 14.56 -10.77
CA GLN A 83 -6.07 13.53 -11.47
C GLN A 83 -4.56 13.73 -11.26
N ALA A 84 -4.09 14.98 -11.12
CA ALA A 84 -2.68 15.26 -10.88
C ALA A 84 -2.18 14.71 -9.54
N ASP A 85 -3.00 14.79 -8.49
CA ASP A 85 -2.68 14.26 -7.16
C ASP A 85 -2.73 12.72 -7.15
N VAL A 86 -3.67 12.12 -7.89
CA VAL A 86 -3.70 10.66 -8.14
C VAL A 86 -2.42 10.22 -8.86
N ASP A 87 -2.02 10.92 -9.92
CA ASP A 87 -0.82 10.60 -10.70
C ASP A 87 0.45 10.73 -9.84
N ALA A 88 0.55 11.79 -9.03
CA ALA A 88 1.65 11.98 -8.08
C ALA A 88 1.70 10.88 -7.02
N THR A 89 0.53 10.46 -6.51
CA THR A 89 0.39 9.39 -5.52
C THR A 89 0.85 8.05 -6.09
N MET A 90 0.43 7.74 -7.32
CA MET A 90 0.87 6.54 -8.05
C MET A 90 2.36 6.58 -8.40
N ALA A 91 2.90 7.75 -8.73
CA ALA A 91 4.32 7.92 -9.02
C ALA A 91 5.20 7.65 -7.78
N PHE A 92 4.81 8.17 -6.61
CA PHE A 92 5.51 7.90 -5.36
C PHE A 92 5.47 6.41 -4.99
N ALA A 93 4.30 5.77 -5.08
CA ALA A 93 4.17 4.34 -4.85
C ALA A 93 5.11 3.52 -5.75
N ASN A 94 5.13 3.83 -7.05
CA ASN A 94 6.03 3.18 -8.01
C ASN A 94 7.51 3.38 -7.70
N SER A 95 7.91 4.55 -7.21
CA SER A 95 9.31 4.81 -6.85
C SER A 95 9.79 3.94 -5.69
N THR A 96 8.89 3.55 -4.79
CA THR A 96 9.21 2.73 -3.61
C THR A 96 9.14 1.24 -3.93
N TRP A 97 8.04 0.81 -4.56
CA TRP A 97 7.74 -0.61 -4.79
C TRP A 97 8.59 -1.27 -5.88
N ILE A 98 9.35 -0.49 -6.65
CA ILE A 98 10.30 -1.03 -7.62
C ILE A 98 11.30 -2.00 -6.96
N GLY A 99 11.65 -1.77 -5.69
CA GLY A 99 12.51 -2.65 -4.90
C GLY A 99 11.91 -4.04 -4.62
N ALA A 100 10.58 -4.17 -4.65
CA ALA A 100 9.89 -5.44 -4.58
C ALA A 100 9.72 -6.13 -5.95
N GLY A 101 10.21 -5.52 -7.04
CA GLY A 101 9.96 -5.98 -8.40
C GLY A 101 8.50 -5.79 -8.81
N MET A 102 7.83 -4.76 -8.26
CA MET A 102 6.44 -4.43 -8.57
C MET A 102 6.32 -3.01 -9.12
N GLN A 103 5.50 -2.85 -10.14
CA GLN A 103 5.14 -1.57 -10.72
C GLN A 103 3.64 -1.53 -10.93
N PHE A 104 3.00 -0.42 -10.62
CA PHE A 104 1.57 -0.22 -10.69
C PHE A 104 1.21 0.70 -11.84
N PHE A 105 0.12 0.38 -12.51
CA PHE A 105 -0.41 1.21 -13.58
C PHE A 105 -1.93 1.31 -13.46
N GLN A 106 -2.46 2.46 -13.88
CA GLN A 106 -3.91 2.65 -13.94
C GLN A 106 -4.50 1.76 -15.05
N ALA A 107 -5.41 0.86 -14.66
CA ALA A 107 -6.11 -0.03 -15.57
C ALA A 107 -7.44 0.61 -16.01
N GLY A 108 -7.52 1.00 -17.27
CA GLY A 108 -8.72 1.63 -17.82
C GLY A 108 -8.89 3.10 -17.41
N ALA A 109 -10.08 3.65 -17.68
CA ALA A 109 -10.41 5.03 -17.31
C ALA A 109 -10.73 5.15 -15.80
N THR A 110 -10.55 6.34 -15.25
CA THR A 110 -10.97 6.66 -13.89
C THR A 110 -12.48 6.47 -13.73
N ILE A 111 -12.88 5.78 -12.67
CA ILE A 111 -14.29 5.50 -12.35
C ILE A 111 -14.78 6.58 -11.40
N HIS A 112 -15.76 7.37 -11.83
CA HIS A 112 -16.35 8.42 -11.03
C HIS A 112 -17.62 7.92 -10.32
N ILE A 113 -17.67 8.07 -9.00
CA ILE A 113 -18.80 7.67 -8.15
C ILE A 113 -19.42 8.94 -7.57
N ASN A 114 -20.54 9.39 -8.14
CA ASN A 114 -21.29 10.52 -7.59
C ASN A 114 -22.23 10.01 -6.50
N ASN A 115 -21.80 10.12 -5.24
CA ASN A 115 -22.54 9.68 -4.08
C ASN A 115 -22.14 10.51 -2.84
N THR A 116 -23.00 11.44 -2.43
CA THR A 116 -22.71 12.33 -1.28
C THR A 116 -22.44 11.56 0.02
N ASN A 117 -23.11 10.43 0.24
CA ASN A 117 -22.90 9.63 1.45
C ASN A 117 -21.49 9.00 1.43
N PHE A 118 -21.06 8.44 0.30
CA PHE A 118 -19.69 7.94 0.19
C PHE A 118 -18.64 9.04 0.16
N TYR A 119 -18.99 10.27 -0.24
CA TYR A 119 -18.05 11.37 -0.29
C TYR A 119 -17.79 11.98 1.09
N THR A 120 -18.84 12.30 1.85
CA THR A 120 -18.75 13.07 3.10
C THR A 120 -19.28 12.35 4.34
N GLY A 121 -19.88 11.18 4.18
CA GLY A 121 -20.59 10.48 5.26
C GLY A 121 -20.12 9.04 5.46
N ILE A 122 -18.80 8.79 5.36
CA ILE A 122 -18.22 7.50 5.77
C ILE A 122 -17.79 7.65 7.23
N ASP A 123 -18.64 7.18 8.14
CA ASP A 123 -18.45 7.27 9.58
C ASP A 123 -18.44 5.90 10.27
N SER A 124 -18.36 4.81 9.51
CA SER A 124 -18.32 3.46 10.05
C SER A 124 -17.57 2.48 9.15
N GLN A 125 -17.05 1.40 9.76
CA GLN A 125 -16.44 0.29 9.01
C GLN A 125 -17.37 -0.31 7.95
N ALA A 126 -18.67 -0.37 8.23
CA ALA A 126 -19.67 -0.91 7.30
C ALA A 126 -19.81 -0.05 6.03
N GLU A 127 -19.65 1.27 6.14
CA GLU A 127 -19.68 2.17 4.98
C GLU A 127 -18.39 2.11 4.17
N ILE A 128 -17.24 1.94 4.83
CA ILE A 128 -15.97 1.65 4.14
C ILE A 128 -16.10 0.36 3.32
N ASP A 129 -16.67 -0.69 3.91
CA ASP A 129 -16.90 -1.98 3.23
C ASP A 129 -17.90 -1.88 2.07
N ALA A 130 -18.93 -1.05 2.23
CA ALA A 130 -19.91 -0.75 1.18
C ALA A 130 -19.27 0.01 0.01
N LEU A 131 -18.42 1.00 0.28
CA LEU A 131 -17.66 1.70 -0.75
C LEU A 131 -16.74 0.71 -1.49
N ARG A 132 -16.01 -0.16 -0.79
CA ARG A 132 -15.14 -1.19 -1.41
C ARG A 132 -15.89 -2.13 -2.35
N GLY A 133 -17.19 -2.34 -2.13
CA GLY A 133 -18.06 -3.15 -2.98
C GLY A 133 -18.65 -2.42 -4.19
N THR A 134 -18.47 -1.11 -4.28
CA THR A 134 -19.14 -0.29 -5.29
C THR A 134 -18.32 -0.21 -6.57
N SER A 135 -18.87 -0.70 -7.68
CA SER A 135 -18.21 -0.66 -9.00
C SER A 135 -16.84 -1.36 -9.06
N SER A 136 -16.60 -2.34 -8.20
CA SER A 136 -15.32 -3.04 -8.14
C SER A 136 -14.98 -3.73 -9.46
N VAL A 137 -13.70 -3.60 -9.85
CA VAL A 137 -13.16 -4.14 -11.09
C VAL A 137 -12.37 -5.41 -10.77
N PRO A 138 -12.80 -6.59 -11.27
CA PRO A 138 -12.09 -7.84 -11.05
C PRO A 138 -10.65 -7.79 -11.58
N ASN A 139 -9.75 -8.54 -10.94
CA ASN A 139 -8.33 -8.66 -11.33
C ASN A 139 -7.55 -7.34 -11.34
N THR A 140 -7.99 -6.38 -10.53
CA THR A 140 -7.27 -5.13 -10.28
C THR A 140 -7.24 -4.83 -8.78
N VAL A 141 -6.28 -4.01 -8.35
CA VAL A 141 -6.31 -3.37 -7.04
C VAL A 141 -7.33 -2.23 -7.12
N ASN A 142 -8.47 -2.37 -6.44
CA ASN A 142 -9.48 -1.32 -6.40
C ASN A 142 -9.12 -0.30 -5.34
N VAL A 143 -8.91 0.95 -5.76
CA VAL A 143 -8.53 2.08 -4.90
C VAL A 143 -9.61 3.15 -4.98
N TYR A 144 -10.09 3.60 -3.83
CA TYR A 144 -11.17 4.57 -3.70
C TYR A 144 -10.66 5.83 -3.00
N PHE A 145 -10.88 6.99 -3.62
CA PHE A 145 -10.54 8.30 -3.07
C PHE A 145 -11.81 9.02 -2.65
N THR A 146 -11.88 9.40 -1.36
CA THR A 146 -13.06 10.04 -0.75
C THR A 146 -12.67 11.21 0.14
N GLN A 147 -13.58 12.16 0.39
CA GLN A 147 -13.27 13.33 1.22
C GLN A 147 -13.25 13.00 2.71
N ASN A 148 -14.19 12.18 3.18
CA ASN A 148 -14.28 11.79 4.58
C ASN A 148 -14.11 10.28 4.71
N LEU A 149 -13.28 9.88 5.68
CA LEU A 149 -13.03 8.49 6.00
C LEU A 149 -12.91 8.37 7.53
N SER A 150 -13.81 7.60 8.13
CA SER A 150 -13.82 7.32 9.56
C SER A 150 -14.35 5.90 9.79
N ASP A 151 -13.81 5.21 10.79
CA ASP A 151 -14.30 3.90 11.23
C ASP A 151 -15.38 4.00 12.34
N GLY A 152 -15.78 5.22 12.68
CA GLY A 152 -16.72 5.55 13.76
C GLY A 152 -16.07 5.84 15.10
N THR A 153 -14.77 5.57 15.21
CA THR A 153 -13.95 5.90 16.38
C THR A 153 -12.93 6.98 16.04
N ASN A 154 -12.24 6.83 14.90
CA ASN A 154 -11.17 7.70 14.47
C ASN A 154 -11.43 8.19 13.05
N SER A 155 -11.06 9.46 12.78
CA SER A 155 -10.84 9.91 11.40
C SER A 155 -9.60 9.20 10.87
N LEU A 156 -9.63 8.71 9.63
CA LEU A 156 -8.55 7.92 9.04
C LEU A 156 -7.97 8.60 7.80
N CYS A 157 -6.67 8.44 7.58
CA CYS A 157 -6.06 8.78 6.29
C CYS A 157 -6.22 7.68 5.23
N GLY A 158 -6.19 6.41 5.65
CA GLY A 158 -6.34 5.28 4.75
C GLY A 158 -6.81 4.02 5.46
N GLN A 159 -7.35 3.08 4.68
CA GLN A 159 -7.61 1.72 5.10
C GLN A 159 -7.54 0.74 3.91
N ALA A 160 -6.78 -0.33 4.08
CA ALA A 160 -6.67 -1.44 3.15
C ALA A 160 -7.37 -2.71 3.68
N THR A 161 -7.23 -3.78 2.90
CA THR A 161 -7.62 -5.14 3.29
C THR A 161 -6.43 -6.08 3.13
N PHE A 162 -6.14 -6.88 4.16
CA PHE A 162 -5.26 -8.05 4.05
C PHE A 162 -5.89 -9.10 3.13
N THR A 163 -5.09 -10.05 2.64
CA THR A 163 -5.60 -11.22 1.91
C THR A 163 -6.55 -12.08 2.76
N THR A 164 -6.39 -12.02 4.09
CA THR A 164 -7.22 -12.70 5.08
C THR A 164 -8.44 -11.90 5.50
N SER A 165 -8.57 -10.63 5.09
CA SER A 165 -9.78 -9.85 5.37
C SER A 165 -10.99 -10.45 4.63
N PRO A 166 -12.13 -10.66 5.30
CA PRO A 166 -13.34 -11.13 4.64
C PRO A 166 -13.95 -10.03 3.76
N GLY A 167 -14.86 -10.41 2.85
CA GLY A 167 -15.67 -9.46 2.09
C GLY A 167 -14.93 -8.77 0.94
N ASN A 168 -15.31 -7.53 0.67
CA ASN A 168 -14.80 -6.76 -0.46
C ASN A 168 -13.37 -6.29 -0.21
N GLN A 169 -12.46 -6.69 -1.09
CA GLN A 169 -11.04 -6.34 -1.03
C GLN A 169 -10.79 -4.99 -1.71
N GLY A 170 -9.91 -4.17 -1.15
CA GLY A 170 -9.54 -2.89 -1.74
C GLY A 170 -8.90 -1.93 -0.75
N ILE A 171 -8.57 -0.74 -1.25
CA ILE A 171 -7.95 0.35 -0.50
C ILE A 171 -8.84 1.58 -0.58
N VAL A 172 -9.09 2.24 0.55
CA VAL A 172 -9.79 3.53 0.62
C VAL A 172 -8.82 4.55 1.20
N VAL A 173 -8.70 5.72 0.57
CA VAL A 173 -7.79 6.80 0.98
C VAL A 173 -8.57 8.11 1.04
N ALA A 174 -8.35 8.88 2.09
CA ALA A 174 -8.89 10.23 2.19
C ALA A 174 -8.14 11.16 1.22
N ASN A 175 -8.87 12.01 0.48
CA ASN A 175 -8.30 12.92 -0.53
C ASN A 175 -7.16 13.76 0.04
N ASP A 176 -7.36 14.32 1.23
CA ASP A 176 -6.40 15.21 1.89
C ASP A 176 -5.19 14.48 2.48
N CYS A 177 -5.13 13.15 2.39
CA CYS A 177 -4.00 12.32 2.83
C CYS A 177 -3.25 11.69 1.65
N THR A 178 -3.21 12.38 0.49
CA THR A 178 -2.54 11.93 -0.73
C THR A 178 -1.37 12.83 -1.11
N ALA A 179 -0.57 12.42 -2.10
CA ALA A 179 0.48 13.25 -2.66
C ALA A 179 -0.12 14.51 -3.32
N PRO A 180 0.60 15.65 -3.34
CA PRO A 180 2.00 15.80 -2.94
C PRO A 180 2.23 15.97 -1.43
N GLU A 181 1.19 16.29 -0.64
CA GLU A 181 1.35 16.65 0.78
C GLU A 181 1.63 15.44 1.67
N TYR A 182 0.95 14.32 1.41
CA TYR A 182 1.07 13.06 2.17
C TYR A 182 1.32 11.88 1.23
N PRO A 183 2.52 11.81 0.60
CA PRO A 183 2.78 10.83 -0.45
C PRO A 183 2.87 9.39 0.05
N SER A 184 3.16 9.18 1.33
CA SER A 184 3.38 7.85 1.93
C SER A 184 2.10 7.06 2.21
N THR A 185 0.97 7.71 2.46
CA THR A 185 -0.28 7.06 2.92
C THR A 185 -0.71 5.95 1.98
N PHE A 186 -0.86 6.24 0.69
CA PHE A 186 -1.28 5.22 -0.27
C PHE A 186 -0.28 4.06 -0.36
N THR A 187 1.03 4.36 -0.33
CA THR A 187 2.08 3.34 -0.39
C THR A 187 2.06 2.43 0.83
N HIS A 188 1.78 2.99 2.01
CA HIS A 188 1.56 2.26 3.26
C HIS A 188 0.34 1.33 3.18
N GLU A 189 -0.81 1.84 2.71
CA GLU A 189 -2.01 1.01 2.55
C GLU A 189 -1.82 -0.12 1.52
N MET A 190 -1.05 0.14 0.46
CA MET A 190 -0.63 -0.93 -0.45
C MET A 190 0.21 -1.98 0.25
N GLY A 191 1.03 -1.59 1.24
CA GLY A 191 1.79 -2.53 2.08
C GLY A 191 0.86 -3.52 2.74
N HIS A 192 -0.17 -3.04 3.43
CA HIS A 192 -1.19 -3.90 4.02
C HIS A 192 -1.96 -4.73 3.00
N PHE A 193 -2.29 -4.16 1.83
CA PHE A 193 -2.93 -4.92 0.77
C PHE A 193 -2.06 -6.12 0.34
N PHE A 194 -0.73 -6.01 0.40
CA PHE A 194 0.22 -7.09 0.17
C PHE A 194 0.70 -7.80 1.45
N ASP A 195 -0.11 -7.78 2.51
CA ASP A 195 0.10 -8.46 3.79
C ASP A 195 1.34 -8.02 4.60
N LEU A 196 1.82 -6.80 4.37
CA LEU A 196 2.76 -6.18 5.31
C LEU A 196 2.00 -5.70 6.54
N LEU A 197 2.55 -6.01 7.71
CA LEU A 197 2.02 -5.58 8.99
C LEU A 197 2.67 -4.27 9.41
N HIS A 198 2.03 -3.56 10.32
CA HIS A 198 2.69 -2.45 11.01
C HIS A 198 3.95 -2.96 11.71
N THR A 199 5.04 -2.18 11.69
CA THR A 199 6.30 -2.54 12.39
C THR A 199 6.09 -2.79 13.88
N HIS A 200 5.07 -2.14 14.45
CA HIS A 200 4.67 -2.24 15.86
C HIS A 200 3.53 -3.22 16.11
N GLU A 201 3.30 -4.19 15.22
CA GLU A 201 2.26 -5.18 15.42
C GLU A 201 2.52 -6.02 16.69
N THR A 202 1.46 -6.30 17.46
CA THR A 202 1.57 -6.97 18.76
C THR A 202 0.66 -8.19 18.90
N VAL A 203 -0.21 -8.46 17.93
CA VAL A 203 -1.14 -9.60 17.96
C VAL A 203 -0.41 -10.95 17.97
N PHE A 204 0.79 -10.99 17.37
CA PHE A 204 1.70 -12.15 17.38
C PHE A 204 2.61 -12.17 18.62
N GLY A 205 2.46 -11.20 19.51
CA GLY A 205 3.37 -10.92 20.61
C GLY A 205 4.34 -9.79 20.27
N LEU A 206 4.87 -9.17 21.31
CA LEU A 206 5.83 -8.07 21.19
C LEU A 206 7.22 -8.59 20.79
N GLU A 207 7.77 -8.00 19.74
CA GLU A 207 9.10 -8.31 19.23
C GLU A 207 10.21 -7.87 20.22
N CYS A 208 11.25 -8.67 20.36
CA CYS A 208 12.44 -8.34 21.11
C CYS A 208 13.43 -7.58 20.21
N PRO A 209 13.96 -6.41 20.63
CA PRO A 209 14.99 -5.68 19.88
C PRO A 209 16.27 -6.48 19.57
N ASN A 210 16.53 -7.54 20.33
CA ASN A 210 17.66 -8.44 20.09
C ASN A 210 17.43 -9.47 18.97
N GLY A 211 16.28 -9.42 18.28
CA GLY A 211 15.94 -10.30 17.16
C GLY A 211 15.55 -11.73 17.54
N SER A 212 15.47 -12.06 18.83
CA SER A 212 15.29 -13.46 19.28
C SER A 212 13.95 -14.10 18.91
N ASN A 213 12.92 -13.31 18.56
CA ASN A 213 11.58 -13.79 18.24
C ASN A 213 10.95 -13.16 16.99
N CYS A 214 11.72 -12.43 16.18
CA CYS A 214 11.23 -11.70 15.00
C CYS A 214 10.46 -12.56 13.98
N SER A 215 10.74 -13.87 13.92
CA SER A 215 10.03 -14.79 13.03
C SER A 215 8.66 -15.24 13.55
N THR A 216 8.27 -14.82 14.75
CA THR A 216 7.07 -15.31 15.46
C THR A 216 6.29 -14.22 16.20
N ALA A 217 6.83 -13.00 16.28
CA ALA A 217 6.31 -11.84 16.99
C ALA A 217 6.54 -10.59 16.15
N GLY A 218 5.91 -9.47 16.51
CA GLY A 218 6.02 -8.24 15.73
C GLY A 218 5.27 -8.33 14.40
N ASP A 219 5.89 -7.74 13.38
CA ASP A 219 5.40 -7.70 12.00
C ASP A 219 5.76 -8.97 11.18
N LEU A 220 6.46 -9.92 11.81
CA LEU A 220 6.95 -11.18 11.23
C LEU A 220 8.03 -10.99 10.16
N VAL A 221 8.79 -9.89 10.22
CA VAL A 221 9.87 -9.56 9.27
C VAL A 221 11.19 -9.30 10.01
N CYS A 222 12.08 -10.28 10.07
CA CYS A 222 13.33 -10.17 10.86
C CYS A 222 14.35 -9.10 10.45
N ASP A 223 14.17 -8.40 9.34
CA ASP A 223 15.02 -7.27 8.95
C ASP A 223 14.37 -5.90 9.20
N THR A 224 13.15 -5.86 9.74
CA THR A 224 12.60 -4.66 10.38
C THR A 224 13.06 -4.63 11.83
N ALA A 225 13.33 -3.43 12.34
CA ALA A 225 13.70 -3.27 13.75
C ALA A 225 12.43 -3.30 14.61
N ALA A 226 12.46 -4.05 15.71
CA ALA A 226 11.38 -4.10 16.68
C ALA A 226 10.91 -2.68 17.07
N ASP A 227 9.60 -2.46 17.00
CA ASP A 227 8.99 -1.14 17.17
C ASP A 227 7.95 -1.14 18.31
N PRO A 228 8.14 -0.31 19.35
CA PRO A 228 7.19 -0.17 20.45
C PRO A 228 6.09 0.87 20.12
N THR A 229 5.55 0.84 18.90
CA THR A 229 4.55 1.79 18.37
C THR A 229 5.09 3.21 18.17
N LEU A 230 6.40 3.39 18.22
CA LEU A 230 7.04 4.71 18.30
C LEU A 230 6.51 5.59 19.46
N GLU A 231 5.69 5.08 20.38
CA GLU A 231 4.96 5.87 21.38
C GLU A 231 5.74 6.00 22.70
N THR A 232 5.38 7.00 23.50
CA THR A 232 5.81 7.13 24.90
C THR A 232 5.03 6.20 25.83
N ASP A 233 5.67 5.82 26.95
CA ASP A 233 4.97 5.15 28.04
C ASP A 233 3.95 6.12 28.68
N SER A 234 2.67 5.84 28.41
CA SER A 234 1.43 6.05 29.17
C SER A 234 0.85 7.42 29.57
N ASP A 235 1.42 8.61 29.33
CA ASP A 235 0.75 9.86 29.77
C ASP A 235 0.61 11.02 28.75
N GLU A 236 1.20 10.95 27.55
CA GLU A 236 1.01 11.94 26.48
C GLU A 236 1.00 11.25 25.09
N PRO A 237 0.16 11.65 24.13
CA PRO A 237 0.12 11.07 22.78
C PRO A 237 1.22 11.68 21.90
N THR A 238 2.47 11.58 22.35
CA THR A 238 3.63 12.05 21.57
C THR A 238 4.43 10.86 21.07
N TYR A 239 4.57 10.74 19.75
CA TYR A 239 5.54 9.83 19.16
C TYR A 239 6.96 10.25 19.57
N ASN A 240 7.79 9.28 19.92
CA ASN A 240 9.21 9.42 20.20
C ASN A 240 10.04 9.62 18.92
N VAL A 241 9.53 10.40 17.97
CA VAL A 241 10.19 10.70 16.69
C VAL A 241 10.27 12.21 16.52
N ASP A 242 11.47 12.72 16.25
CA ASP A 242 11.64 14.10 15.84
C ASP A 242 11.21 14.23 14.38
N PRO A 243 10.12 14.96 14.05
CA PRO A 243 9.58 15.03 12.70
C PRO A 243 10.49 15.81 11.73
N SER A 244 11.48 16.55 12.23
CA SER A 244 12.41 17.33 11.41
C SER A 244 13.64 16.52 10.99
N THR A 245 14.08 15.58 11.82
CA THR A 245 15.25 14.72 11.58
C THR A 245 14.88 13.28 11.28
N CYS A 246 13.64 12.89 11.52
CA CYS A 246 13.15 11.51 11.44
C CYS A 246 13.93 10.55 12.34
N THR A 247 14.35 11.03 13.52
CA THR A 247 15.12 10.23 14.48
C THR A 247 14.24 9.80 15.65
N TYR A 248 14.26 8.51 15.96
CA TYR A 248 13.66 7.98 17.18
C TYR A 248 14.51 8.32 18.40
N PHE A 249 13.87 8.76 19.48
CA PHE A 249 14.55 9.16 20.74
C PHE A 249 14.02 8.44 21.99
N GLY A 250 13.17 7.43 21.82
CA GLY A 250 12.63 6.67 22.94
C GLY A 250 13.68 5.78 23.60
N THR A 251 13.50 5.49 24.89
CA THR A 251 14.48 4.77 25.73
C THR A 251 13.96 3.45 26.28
N SER A 252 12.78 3.00 25.85
CA SER A 252 12.17 1.75 26.30
C SER A 252 13.08 0.56 25.98
N MET A 253 13.04 -0.47 26.83
CA MET A 253 13.90 -1.65 26.71
C MET A 253 13.11 -2.93 26.82
N ARG A 254 13.55 -3.97 26.10
CA ARG A 254 13.01 -5.32 26.17
C ARG A 254 14.08 -6.34 25.80
N CYS A 255 14.03 -7.52 26.40
CA CYS A 255 14.96 -8.62 26.12
C CYS A 255 16.46 -8.20 26.23
N GLY A 256 16.75 -7.27 27.14
CA GLY A 256 18.11 -6.78 27.42
C GLY A 256 18.65 -5.73 26.44
N GLN A 257 17.83 -5.21 25.52
CA GLN A 257 18.24 -4.17 24.57
C GLN A 257 17.21 -3.04 24.50
N THR A 258 17.67 -1.83 24.17
CA THR A 258 16.81 -0.67 23.91
C THR A 258 16.18 -0.81 22.53
N PHE A 259 14.92 -0.42 22.38
CA PHE A 259 14.29 -0.32 21.07
C PHE A 259 15.00 0.72 20.20
N ASN A 260 15.21 0.41 18.93
CA ASN A 260 15.72 1.33 17.93
C ASN A 260 14.96 1.13 16.61
N PRO A 261 13.64 1.41 16.60
CA PRO A 261 12.81 1.31 15.41
C PRO A 261 13.32 2.26 14.32
N ASP A 262 12.90 2.00 13.10
CA ASP A 262 13.19 2.85 11.94
C ASP A 262 11.97 3.71 11.59
N PRO A 263 11.97 5.03 11.92
CA PRO A 263 10.86 5.92 11.57
C PRO A 263 10.71 6.13 10.06
N THR A 264 11.71 5.76 9.26
CA THR A 264 11.63 5.91 7.81
C THR A 264 11.01 4.70 7.11
N ASN A 265 10.67 3.65 7.86
CA ASN A 265 9.94 2.50 7.35
C ASN A 265 8.50 2.89 7.02
N LEU A 266 8.02 2.53 5.83
CA LEU A 266 6.67 2.84 5.36
C LEU A 266 5.56 2.19 6.17
N MET A 267 5.83 1.11 6.90
CA MET A 267 4.86 0.45 7.79
C MET A 267 4.91 0.95 9.25
N SER A 268 5.69 2.00 9.53
CA SER A 268 5.68 2.70 10.81
C SER A 268 4.61 3.80 10.86
N TYR A 269 4.41 4.42 12.03
CA TYR A 269 3.52 5.58 12.24
C TYR A 269 4.26 6.93 12.34
N ALA A 270 5.36 7.06 11.60
CA ALA A 270 6.17 8.26 11.62
C ALA A 270 5.73 9.34 10.60
N GLY A 271 4.49 9.27 10.09
CA GLY A 271 3.93 10.30 9.21
C GLY A 271 4.79 10.58 7.98
N SER A 272 5.25 11.83 7.85
CA SER A 272 6.06 12.33 6.73
C SER A 272 7.48 11.77 6.65
N CYS A 273 7.95 11.07 7.68
CA CYS A 273 9.30 10.50 7.69
C CYS A 273 9.45 9.22 6.84
N ARG A 274 8.33 8.61 6.47
CA ARG A 274 8.27 7.31 5.80
C ARG A 274 8.76 7.38 4.35
N SER A 275 9.68 6.51 3.98
CA SER A 275 10.31 6.56 2.66
C SER A 275 10.68 5.21 2.04
N HIS A 276 10.66 4.10 2.79
CA HIS A 276 11.13 2.82 2.24
C HIS A 276 10.50 1.57 2.89
N PHE A 277 10.66 0.44 2.20
CA PHE A 277 10.45 -0.91 2.75
C PHE A 277 11.79 -1.62 2.90
N THR A 278 11.91 -2.52 3.87
CA THR A 278 13.06 -3.42 3.98
C THR A 278 13.05 -4.48 2.88
N TYR A 279 14.15 -5.24 2.76
CA TYR A 279 14.20 -6.35 1.82
C TYR A 279 13.21 -7.46 2.19
N GLY A 280 13.08 -7.77 3.48
CA GLY A 280 12.13 -8.75 4.02
C GLY A 280 10.69 -8.36 3.73
N GLN A 281 10.34 -7.08 3.91
CA GLN A 281 9.02 -6.55 3.54
C GLN A 281 8.77 -6.69 2.02
N ASN A 282 9.72 -6.27 1.19
CA ASN A 282 9.62 -6.42 -0.27
C ASN A 282 9.43 -7.89 -0.69
N SER A 283 10.18 -8.81 -0.08
CA SER A 283 10.05 -10.25 -0.33
C SER A 283 8.69 -10.80 0.09
N ARG A 284 8.21 -10.40 1.29
CA ARG A 284 6.89 -10.79 1.80
C ARG A 284 5.79 -10.35 0.84
N ALA A 285 5.78 -9.07 0.46
CA ALA A 285 4.78 -8.51 -0.43
C ALA A 285 4.79 -9.16 -1.82
N LEU A 286 5.98 -9.42 -2.39
CA LEU A 286 6.10 -10.15 -3.65
C LEU A 286 5.61 -11.60 -3.52
N GLY A 287 5.87 -12.25 -2.39
CA GLY A 287 5.31 -13.56 -2.03
C GLY A 287 3.79 -13.53 -2.04
N THR A 288 3.19 -12.54 -1.36
CA THR A 288 1.75 -12.30 -1.34
C THR A 288 1.17 -12.12 -2.74
N LEU A 289 1.78 -11.27 -3.57
CA LEU A 289 1.31 -11.03 -4.94
C LEU A 289 1.24 -12.33 -5.74
N VAL A 290 2.29 -13.15 -5.75
CA VAL A 290 2.31 -14.32 -6.63
C VAL A 290 1.63 -15.56 -6.07
N ASN A 291 1.49 -15.67 -4.76
CA ASN A 291 0.94 -16.87 -4.13
C ASN A 291 -0.51 -16.68 -3.67
N LEU A 292 -0.90 -15.47 -3.28
CA LEU A 292 -2.22 -15.16 -2.72
C LEU A 292 -3.05 -14.23 -3.61
N ARG A 293 -2.41 -13.32 -4.35
CA ARG A 293 -3.07 -12.39 -5.28
C ARG A 293 -2.65 -12.59 -6.73
N SER A 294 -2.42 -13.84 -7.12
CA SER A 294 -1.87 -14.20 -8.44
C SER A 294 -2.78 -13.80 -9.62
N ASN A 295 -4.06 -13.55 -9.35
CA ASN A 295 -4.98 -12.97 -10.32
C ASN A 295 -4.58 -11.55 -10.79
N LEU A 296 -3.75 -10.84 -10.01
CA LEU A 296 -3.22 -9.51 -10.35
C LEU A 296 -1.97 -9.55 -11.24
N VAL A 297 -1.35 -10.72 -11.43
CA VAL A 297 -0.10 -10.86 -12.18
C VAL A 297 -0.33 -10.87 -13.70
N ASN A 298 -1.58 -11.12 -14.13
CA ASN A 298 -1.96 -11.30 -15.52
C ASN A 298 -3.08 -10.36 -15.99
N PRO A 299 -2.86 -9.04 -15.97
CA PRO A 299 -3.80 -8.12 -16.59
C PRO A 299 -3.91 -8.41 -18.10
N PRO A 300 -5.13 -8.51 -18.66
CA PRO A 300 -5.36 -8.68 -20.10
C PRO A 300 -4.65 -7.65 -20.98
N GLN A 301 -4.31 -6.49 -20.44
CA GLN A 301 -3.72 -5.34 -21.12
C GLN A 301 -2.24 -5.51 -21.50
N LEU A 302 -1.51 -6.44 -20.86
CA LEU A 302 -0.04 -6.50 -21.00
C LEU A 302 0.48 -7.50 -22.06
N ASN A 303 -0.39 -8.28 -22.71
CA ASN A 303 0.01 -9.29 -23.70
C ASN A 303 1.18 -10.20 -23.23
N VAL A 304 1.16 -10.59 -21.95
CA VAL A 304 2.16 -11.45 -21.33
C VAL A 304 1.66 -12.90 -21.32
N THR A 305 2.50 -13.81 -21.79
CA THR A 305 2.28 -15.27 -21.75
C THR A 305 3.32 -15.92 -20.85
N TRP A 306 2.88 -16.80 -19.95
CA TRP A 306 3.76 -17.45 -18.98
C TRP A 306 4.13 -18.86 -19.39
N VAL A 307 5.38 -19.24 -19.09
CA VAL A 307 5.92 -20.58 -19.30
C VAL A 307 6.50 -21.12 -18.00
N ASP A 308 6.23 -22.39 -17.73
CA ASP A 308 6.84 -23.18 -16.67
C ASP A 308 7.01 -24.61 -17.18
N PHE A 309 8.26 -25.01 -17.44
CA PHE A 309 8.57 -26.32 -18.01
C PHE A 309 8.19 -27.49 -17.09
N ALA A 310 8.04 -27.25 -15.79
CA ALA A 310 7.63 -28.27 -14.82
C ALA A 310 6.09 -28.38 -14.69
N TYR A 311 5.32 -27.50 -15.35
CA TYR A 311 3.88 -27.46 -15.19
C TYR A 311 3.19 -28.66 -15.86
N GLY A 312 2.47 -29.45 -15.05
CA GLY A 312 1.75 -30.65 -15.50
C GLY A 312 0.23 -30.47 -15.68
N GLY A 313 -0.31 -29.27 -15.48
CA GLY A 313 -1.74 -28.99 -15.52
C GLY A 313 -2.27 -28.52 -16.89
N GLY A 314 -3.57 -28.21 -16.93
CA GLY A 314 -4.18 -27.53 -18.07
C GLY A 314 -3.63 -26.11 -18.22
N SER A 315 -3.22 -25.73 -19.43
CA SER A 315 -2.51 -24.47 -19.68
C SER A 315 -3.35 -23.49 -20.50
N ASN A 316 -3.32 -22.21 -20.11
CA ASN A 316 -3.92 -21.11 -20.85
C ASN A 316 -2.95 -19.92 -21.02
N GLY A 317 -1.68 -20.11 -20.66
CA GLY A 317 -0.65 -19.08 -20.72
C GLY A 317 -0.67 -18.10 -19.55
N SER A 318 -1.51 -18.32 -18.53
CA SER A 318 -1.55 -17.46 -17.35
C SER A 318 -0.44 -17.78 -16.33
N PHE A 319 -0.20 -16.91 -15.36
CA PHE A 319 0.79 -17.16 -14.30
C PHE A 319 0.50 -18.47 -13.53
N ASN A 320 -0.78 -18.78 -13.29
CA ASN A 320 -1.23 -19.98 -12.57
C ASN A 320 -1.43 -21.21 -13.46
N GLN A 321 -1.66 -21.00 -14.76
CA GLN A 321 -1.81 -22.05 -15.77
C GLN A 321 -0.86 -21.79 -16.95
N PRO A 322 0.46 -21.75 -16.68
CA PRO A 322 1.45 -21.42 -17.71
C PRO A 322 1.52 -22.53 -18.76
N TYR A 323 2.03 -22.21 -19.93
CA TYR A 323 2.39 -23.25 -20.89
C TYR A 323 3.61 -24.03 -20.40
N ASN A 324 3.66 -25.33 -20.68
CA ASN A 324 4.81 -26.17 -20.38
C ASN A 324 5.78 -26.34 -21.56
N SER A 325 5.55 -25.61 -22.65
CA SER A 325 6.44 -25.59 -23.80
C SER A 325 6.53 -24.20 -24.43
N LEU A 326 7.70 -23.90 -24.99
CA LEU A 326 7.90 -22.66 -25.71
C LEU A 326 7.12 -22.62 -27.01
N ALA A 327 6.97 -23.76 -27.69
CA ALA A 327 6.18 -23.83 -28.92
C ALA A 327 4.72 -23.40 -28.69
N ALA A 328 4.09 -23.86 -27.60
CA ALA A 328 2.73 -23.46 -27.25
C ALA A 328 2.67 -21.96 -26.88
N ALA A 329 3.63 -21.47 -26.10
CA ALA A 329 3.67 -20.05 -25.73
C ALA A 329 3.91 -19.13 -26.93
N VAL A 330 4.83 -19.48 -27.84
CA VAL A 330 5.08 -18.73 -29.08
C VAL A 330 3.84 -18.75 -29.98
N ALA A 331 3.12 -19.87 -30.06
CA ALA A 331 1.87 -19.93 -30.82
C ALA A 331 0.80 -18.99 -30.23
N ALA A 332 0.65 -19.00 -28.90
CA ALA A 332 -0.38 -18.25 -28.18
C ALA A 332 -0.10 -16.75 -28.04
N VAL A 333 1.16 -16.35 -27.84
CA VAL A 333 1.50 -14.94 -27.59
C VAL A 333 1.15 -14.07 -28.80
N ALA A 334 0.55 -12.91 -28.54
CA ALA A 334 0.27 -11.92 -29.57
C ALA A 334 1.57 -11.43 -30.23
N PRO A 335 1.57 -11.06 -31.53
CA PRO A 335 2.73 -10.41 -32.14
C PRO A 335 3.17 -9.18 -31.36
N GLY A 336 4.46 -9.08 -31.06
CA GLY A 336 5.04 -8.04 -30.21
C GLY A 336 4.88 -8.27 -28.70
N GLY A 337 4.18 -9.34 -28.29
CA GLY A 337 3.97 -9.68 -26.88
C GLY A 337 5.21 -10.22 -26.18
N ARG A 338 5.06 -10.51 -24.88
CA ARG A 338 6.14 -10.99 -24.03
C ARG A 338 5.86 -12.41 -23.55
N ILE A 339 6.88 -13.26 -23.59
CA ILE A 339 6.86 -14.56 -22.92
C ILE A 339 7.77 -14.45 -21.70
N VAL A 340 7.23 -14.76 -20.52
CA VAL A 340 7.98 -14.79 -19.26
C VAL A 340 8.10 -16.24 -18.80
N ILE A 341 9.33 -16.71 -18.62
CA ILE A 341 9.64 -18.09 -18.29
C ILE A 341 10.00 -18.17 -16.80
N LYS A 342 9.26 -18.96 -16.03
CA LYS A 342 9.65 -19.29 -14.65
C LYS A 342 10.97 -20.07 -14.67
N ALA A 343 11.83 -19.83 -13.70
CA ALA A 343 13.13 -20.46 -13.61
C ALA A 343 13.08 -21.99 -13.80
N GLY A 344 13.99 -22.52 -14.61
CA GLY A 344 14.00 -23.93 -14.98
C GLY A 344 14.75 -24.20 -16.28
N SER A 345 14.80 -25.46 -16.70
CA SER A 345 15.50 -25.88 -17.92
C SER A 345 14.64 -26.78 -18.80
N THR A 346 14.88 -26.73 -20.11
CA THR A 346 14.25 -27.63 -21.07
C THR A 346 15.18 -27.98 -22.22
N ASN A 347 15.00 -29.18 -22.78
CA ASN A 347 15.70 -29.67 -23.97
C ASN A 347 14.98 -29.29 -25.27
N GLN A 348 13.87 -28.53 -25.17
CA GLN A 348 13.11 -28.07 -26.32
C GLN A 348 13.95 -27.12 -27.19
N THR A 349 13.80 -27.24 -28.51
CA THR A 349 14.34 -26.27 -29.45
C THR A 349 13.47 -25.02 -29.47
N LEU A 350 14.09 -23.85 -29.32
CA LEU A 350 13.42 -22.56 -29.43
C LEU A 350 13.15 -22.23 -30.91
N THR A 351 11.89 -22.20 -31.31
CA THR A 351 11.45 -21.73 -32.62
C THR A 351 10.68 -20.43 -32.46
N ILE A 352 11.25 -19.31 -32.91
CA ILE A 352 10.59 -18.00 -32.92
C ILE A 352 10.23 -17.65 -34.37
N ASN A 353 8.94 -17.47 -34.63
CA ASN A 353 8.41 -17.16 -35.97
C ASN A 353 7.62 -15.85 -36.02
N LYS A 354 7.61 -15.08 -34.93
CA LYS A 354 6.97 -13.76 -34.80
C LYS A 354 7.80 -12.87 -33.88
N ALA A 355 7.65 -11.55 -34.01
CA ALA A 355 8.27 -10.61 -33.07
C ALA A 355 7.71 -10.84 -31.66
N LEU A 356 8.59 -10.99 -30.67
CA LEU A 356 8.26 -11.15 -29.26
C LEU A 356 9.45 -10.79 -28.38
N THR A 357 9.21 -10.59 -27.08
CA THR A 357 10.27 -10.46 -26.06
C THR A 357 10.27 -11.69 -25.16
N LEU A 358 11.46 -12.20 -24.81
CA LEU A 358 11.63 -13.25 -23.80
C LEU A 358 12.17 -12.65 -22.52
N ASP A 359 11.66 -13.11 -21.38
CA ASP A 359 12.14 -12.75 -20.05
C ASP A 359 12.11 -13.95 -19.11
N SER A 360 12.78 -13.84 -17.97
CA SER A 360 12.79 -14.88 -16.94
C SER A 360 12.28 -14.35 -15.60
N PHE A 361 11.59 -15.22 -14.85
CA PHE A 361 11.03 -14.87 -13.56
C PHE A 361 11.61 -15.75 -12.45
N ARG A 362 12.15 -15.09 -11.42
CA ARG A 362 12.74 -15.70 -10.21
C ARG A 362 13.92 -16.64 -10.49
N GLY A 363 14.77 -16.25 -11.44
CA GLY A 363 16.01 -16.97 -11.77
C GLY A 363 16.10 -17.30 -13.25
N SER A 364 17.21 -17.92 -13.63
CA SER A 364 17.52 -18.22 -15.02
C SER A 364 16.58 -19.28 -15.63
N ALA A 365 16.18 -19.05 -16.87
CA ALA A 365 15.55 -20.05 -17.71
C ALA A 365 16.53 -20.52 -18.80
N THR A 366 16.73 -21.84 -18.91
CA THR A 366 17.66 -22.45 -19.89
C THR A 366 16.88 -23.24 -20.93
N VAL A 367 17.17 -23.01 -22.21
CA VAL A 367 16.45 -23.62 -23.33
C VAL A 367 17.43 -24.29 -24.29
N GLY A 368 17.15 -25.55 -24.66
CA GLY A 368 17.91 -26.30 -25.65
C GLY A 368 19.13 -27.05 -25.10
N GLN A 369 19.16 -27.36 -23.80
CA GLN A 369 20.18 -28.22 -23.20
C GLN A 369 19.74 -29.67 -23.14
#